data_AF-A0ABD2FX01-F1
#
_entry.id   AF-A0ABD2FX01-F1
#
_cell.length_a   1.000
_cell.length_b   1.000
_cell.length_c   1.000
_cell.angle_alpha   90.00
_cell.angle_beta   90.00
_cell.angle_gamma   90.00
#
_symmetry.space_group_name_H-M   'P 1'
#
loop_
_entity.id
_entity.type
_entity.pdbx_description
1 polymer ?
#
loop_
_entity_poly.entity_id
_entity_poly.type
_entity_poly.pdbx_seq_one_letter_code
_entity_poly.pdbx_strand_id
1 'polypeptide(L)'
;MFPVQLGPDLSCETAVILGQGNVALDVARVLLSPIDLLKKTDITQPALEVLEESRVRRVLIVGRRGPTQIAGTVKEVREMVNLPNTRPDMLASDFEGVKEALKDLPRPRKRLTELMLKTAMETPGEKEHERREKASRVWGLRFYRSPVEILADPERSSRTAGIRLAVNKLEGSGEGARAVLTGEMEDVSCGLIISSIGYKSLSIDPSVPFDSRRAIVPNNMGRIQEAPGLYCSGWLKTGPTGVIATTLNNSFDTARSVLEDMDSGTLNTSAAKPGSQSINALLENRGVKPVTFSEWEKIDSEEVRRGAAIGKPREKLLTVEEMLQVAGKIT
;
A
#
# COMPACT_ATOMS: atom_id res chain seq x y z
N MET A 1 -1.22 15.62 10.80
CA MET A 1 -0.85 14.26 11.26
C MET A 1 0.62 14.10 10.92
N PHE A 2 1.50 14.34 11.90
CA PHE A 2 2.95 14.23 11.74
C PHE A 2 3.33 12.75 11.52
N PRO A 3 4.51 12.41 10.96
CA PRO A 3 4.93 11.02 10.92
C PRO A 3 4.97 10.50 12.36
N VAL A 4 4.03 9.61 12.69
CA VAL A 4 4.07 8.88 13.95
C VAL A 4 5.34 8.06 13.90
N GLN A 5 6.28 8.32 14.82
CA GLN A 5 7.44 7.46 15.00
C GLN A 5 6.94 6.15 15.62
N LEU A 6 6.52 5.22 14.76
CA LEU A 6 5.87 3.97 15.17
C LEU A 6 6.84 3.01 15.88
N GLY A 7 8.15 3.14 15.65
CA GLY A 7 9.20 2.33 16.30
C GLY A 7 8.88 0.84 16.34
N PRO A 8 8.64 0.18 15.19
CA PRO A 8 8.15 -1.20 15.18
C PRO A 8 9.19 -2.14 15.80
N ASP A 9 8.74 -2.98 16.72
CA ASP A 9 9.56 -4.04 17.30
C ASP A 9 9.71 -5.21 16.31
N LEU A 10 10.89 -5.34 15.71
CA LEU A 10 11.23 -6.40 14.76
C LEU A 10 12.02 -7.55 15.42
N SER A 11 12.00 -7.67 16.74
CA SER A 11 12.68 -8.75 17.48
C SER A 11 11.99 -10.12 17.38
N CYS A 12 10.78 -10.16 16.83
CA CYS A 12 10.03 -11.41 16.62
C CYS A 12 10.47 -12.15 15.35
N GLU A 13 10.19 -13.45 15.28
CA GLU A 13 10.55 -14.28 14.12
C GLU A 13 9.51 -14.24 12.99
N THR A 14 8.21 -14.14 13.35
CA THR A 14 7.10 -14.18 12.39
C THR A 14 6.31 -12.87 12.39
N ALA A 15 6.12 -12.31 11.19
CA ALA A 15 5.20 -11.21 10.94
C ALA A 15 4.00 -11.67 10.10
N VAL A 16 2.81 -11.19 10.42
CA VAL A 16 1.57 -11.43 9.67
C VAL A 16 1.11 -10.14 9.03
N ILE A 17 0.80 -10.18 7.74
CA ILE A 17 0.25 -9.05 6.98
C ILE A 17 -1.17 -9.40 6.55
N LEU A 18 -2.14 -8.57 6.92
CA LEU A 18 -3.54 -8.76 6.61
C LEU A 18 -3.89 -8.02 5.32
N GLY A 19 -4.38 -8.76 4.32
CA GLY A 19 -4.62 -8.26 2.97
C GLY A 19 -3.50 -8.67 2.01
N GLN A 20 -3.88 -9.02 0.78
CA GLN A 20 -2.96 -9.51 -0.25
C GLN A 20 -2.94 -8.56 -1.46
N GLY A 21 -2.65 -7.28 -1.19
CA GLY A 21 -2.43 -6.26 -2.22
C GLY A 21 -0.93 -5.98 -2.46
N ASN A 22 -0.62 -5.10 -3.41
CA ASN A 22 0.77 -4.69 -3.65
C ASN A 22 1.45 -4.12 -2.40
N VAL A 23 0.75 -3.30 -1.60
CA VAL A 23 1.28 -2.76 -0.35
C VAL A 23 1.73 -3.87 0.61
N ALA A 24 0.95 -4.96 0.72
CA ALA A 24 1.32 -6.09 1.55
C ALA A 24 2.57 -6.81 1.05
N LEU A 25 2.72 -6.95 -0.28
CA LEU A 25 3.90 -7.52 -0.91
C LEU A 25 5.13 -6.60 -0.73
N ASP A 26 4.93 -5.27 -0.79
CA ASP A 26 6.00 -4.30 -0.57
C ASP A 26 6.52 -4.37 0.87
N VAL A 27 5.63 -4.39 1.85
CA VAL A 27 5.99 -4.56 3.28
C VAL A 27 6.72 -5.89 3.50
N ALA A 28 6.20 -6.99 2.95
CA ALA A 28 6.85 -8.29 3.03
C ALA A 28 8.25 -8.26 2.41
N ARG A 29 8.40 -7.61 1.25
CA ARG A 29 9.68 -7.48 0.55
C ARG A 29 10.67 -6.66 1.36
N VAL A 30 10.26 -5.55 1.98
CA VAL A 30 11.15 -4.77 2.85
C VAL A 30 11.60 -5.58 4.07
N LEU A 31 10.68 -6.28 4.76
CA LEU A 31 11.02 -7.10 5.93
C LEU A 31 11.97 -8.26 5.59
N LEU A 32 11.90 -8.79 4.38
CA LEU A 32 12.64 -10.00 3.98
C LEU A 32 13.84 -9.74 3.06
N SER A 33 14.00 -8.54 2.51
CA SER A 33 15.13 -8.23 1.63
C SER A 33 16.46 -8.32 2.37
N PRO A 34 17.53 -8.82 1.72
CA PRO A 34 18.89 -8.64 2.23
C PRO A 34 19.21 -7.14 2.39
N ILE A 35 19.85 -6.81 3.51
CA ILE A 35 20.17 -5.42 3.86
C ILE A 35 21.04 -4.74 2.79
N ASP A 36 21.98 -5.47 2.18
CA ASP A 36 22.86 -4.92 1.14
C ASP A 36 22.12 -4.42 -0.10
N LEU A 37 20.90 -4.94 -0.36
CA LEU A 37 20.04 -4.41 -1.41
C LEU A 37 19.36 -3.12 -0.96
N LEU A 38 18.86 -3.08 0.28
CA LEU A 38 18.17 -1.92 0.84
C LEU A 38 19.10 -0.72 1.06
N LYS A 39 20.37 -0.97 1.40
CA LYS A 39 21.43 0.04 1.56
C LYS A 39 21.60 0.97 0.37
N LYS A 40 21.24 0.51 -0.82
CA LYS A 40 21.36 1.26 -2.09
C LYS A 40 20.09 2.02 -2.49
N THR A 41 19.04 1.94 -1.66
CA THR A 41 17.74 2.59 -1.92
C THR A 41 17.61 3.91 -1.13
N ASP A 42 16.49 4.61 -1.28
CA ASP A 42 16.13 5.80 -0.51
C ASP A 42 15.37 5.48 0.79
N ILE A 43 15.43 4.23 1.28
CA ILE A 43 14.90 3.85 2.60
C ILE A 43 15.57 4.71 3.67
N THR A 44 14.83 5.23 4.65
CA THR A 44 15.41 6.12 5.67
C THR A 44 16.45 5.39 6.52
N GLN A 45 17.54 6.06 6.88
CA GLN A 45 18.61 5.47 7.69
C GLN A 45 18.11 4.83 9.01
N PRO A 46 17.20 5.46 9.80
CA PRO A 46 16.68 4.83 11.01
C PRO A 46 15.88 3.54 10.76
N ALA A 47 15.14 3.46 9.65
CA ALA A 47 14.42 2.23 9.30
C ALA A 47 15.39 1.11 8.86
N LEU A 48 16.49 1.46 8.20
CA LEU A 48 17.51 0.52 7.80
C LEU A 48 18.23 -0.09 9.01
N GLU A 49 18.55 0.73 10.02
CA GLU A 49 19.16 0.29 11.29
C GLU A 49 18.26 -0.71 12.03
N VAL A 50 16.96 -0.41 12.14
CA VAL A 50 15.99 -1.34 12.74
C VAL A 50 15.86 -2.64 11.93
N LEU A 51 15.97 -2.58 10.60
CA LEU A 51 15.94 -3.77 9.74
C LEU A 51 17.23 -4.60 9.85
N GLU A 52 18.39 -3.97 10.08
CA GLU A 52 19.66 -4.67 10.33
C GLU A 52 19.60 -5.56 11.57
N GLU A 53 18.92 -5.09 12.61
CA GLU A 53 18.71 -5.82 13.87
C GLU A 53 17.50 -6.78 13.83
N SER A 54 16.72 -6.76 12.74
CA SER A 54 15.50 -7.55 12.61
C SER A 54 15.74 -9.05 12.73
N ARG A 55 14.92 -9.69 13.58
CA ARG A 55 14.87 -11.15 13.74
C ARG A 55 13.75 -11.78 12.93
N VAL A 56 13.00 -11.00 12.15
CA VAL A 56 11.95 -11.52 11.26
C VAL A 56 12.57 -12.46 10.23
N ARG A 57 12.09 -13.70 10.19
CA ARG A 57 12.48 -14.73 9.22
C ARG A 57 11.29 -15.26 8.44
N ARG A 58 10.06 -15.10 8.94
CA ARG A 58 8.83 -15.55 8.30
C ARG A 58 7.84 -14.41 8.12
N VAL A 59 7.32 -14.22 6.91
CA VAL A 59 6.18 -13.32 6.65
C VAL A 59 5.00 -14.08 6.08
N LEU A 60 3.85 -14.00 6.73
CA LEU A 60 2.60 -14.62 6.28
C LEU A 60 1.63 -13.55 5.80
N ILE A 61 1.24 -13.61 4.52
CA ILE A 61 0.32 -12.65 3.91
C ILE A 61 -1.06 -13.29 3.77
N VAL A 62 -1.96 -12.84 4.62
CA VAL A 62 -3.25 -13.48 4.89
C VAL A 62 -4.36 -12.79 4.10
N GLY A 63 -5.11 -13.56 3.32
CA GLY A 63 -6.25 -13.09 2.54
C GLY A 63 -7.53 -13.83 2.90
N ARG A 64 -8.63 -13.08 3.04
CA ARG A 64 -9.95 -13.67 3.34
C ARG A 64 -10.55 -14.48 2.18
N ARG A 65 -10.14 -14.23 0.93
CA ARG A 65 -10.63 -14.92 -0.27
C ARG A 65 -9.54 -15.82 -0.85
N GLY A 66 -9.83 -16.44 -2.00
CA GLY A 66 -8.94 -17.39 -2.65
C GLY A 66 -7.87 -16.77 -3.56
N PRO A 67 -7.01 -17.62 -4.16
CA PRO A 67 -5.95 -17.19 -5.08
C PRO A 67 -6.47 -16.34 -6.25
N THR A 68 -7.65 -16.64 -6.76
CA THR A 68 -8.26 -15.90 -7.87
C THR A 68 -8.82 -14.53 -7.46
N GLN A 69 -8.77 -14.15 -6.16
CA GLN A 69 -9.20 -12.86 -5.61
C GLN A 69 -8.07 -11.99 -5.00
N ILE A 70 -6.80 -12.42 -5.06
CA ILE A 70 -5.64 -11.61 -4.65
C ILE A 70 -5.65 -10.20 -5.29
N ALA A 71 -5.25 -9.13 -4.60
CA ALA A 71 -5.23 -7.78 -5.19
C ALA A 71 -3.85 -7.39 -5.76
N GLY A 72 -2.80 -8.12 -5.38
CA GLY A 72 -1.45 -7.93 -5.92
C GLY A 72 -1.36 -8.22 -7.42
N THR A 73 -0.37 -7.62 -8.10
CA THR A 73 -0.16 -7.89 -9.54
C THR A 73 0.94 -8.94 -9.76
N VAL A 74 1.02 -9.42 -11.01
CA VAL A 74 2.02 -10.43 -11.42
C VAL A 74 3.46 -9.96 -11.23
N LYS A 75 3.71 -8.64 -11.34
CA LYS A 75 5.06 -8.08 -11.16
C LYS A 75 5.52 -8.25 -9.72
N GLU A 76 4.72 -7.79 -8.76
CA GLU A 76 5.09 -7.77 -7.34
C GLU A 76 5.15 -9.19 -6.76
N VAL A 77 4.26 -10.10 -7.18
CA VAL A 77 4.35 -11.52 -6.78
C VAL A 77 5.59 -12.18 -7.38
N ARG A 78 5.96 -11.87 -8.62
CA ARG A 78 7.19 -12.39 -9.23
C ARG A 78 8.45 -11.89 -8.52
N GLU A 79 8.46 -10.64 -8.09
CA GLU A 79 9.56 -10.11 -7.27
C GLU A 79 9.69 -10.87 -5.94
N MET A 80 8.57 -11.21 -5.28
CA MET A 80 8.59 -12.06 -4.08
C MET A 80 9.13 -13.47 -4.36
N VAL A 81 8.71 -14.10 -5.46
CA VAL A 81 9.22 -15.44 -5.85
C VAL A 81 10.72 -15.44 -6.07
N ASN A 82 11.24 -14.36 -6.67
CA ASN A 82 12.65 -14.23 -7.00
C ASN A 82 13.48 -13.51 -5.92
N LEU A 83 12.89 -13.18 -4.77
CA LEU A 83 13.55 -12.40 -3.73
C LEU A 83 14.75 -13.22 -3.15
N PRO A 84 15.99 -12.69 -3.20
CA PRO A 84 17.16 -13.44 -2.78
C PRO A 84 17.09 -13.88 -1.32
N ASN A 85 17.67 -15.05 -1.03
CA ASN A 85 17.69 -15.65 0.31
C ASN A 85 16.30 -15.89 0.93
N THR A 86 15.25 -15.99 0.09
CA THR A 86 13.90 -16.33 0.53
C THR A 86 13.32 -17.53 -0.23
N ARG A 87 12.37 -18.23 0.38
CA ARG A 87 11.57 -19.26 -0.27
C ARG A 87 10.07 -19.08 -0.01
N PRO A 88 9.21 -19.44 -0.98
CA PRO A 88 7.76 -19.46 -0.78
C PRO A 88 7.31 -20.67 0.06
N ASP A 89 6.28 -20.48 0.88
CA ASP A 89 5.54 -21.50 1.64
C ASP A 89 4.02 -21.26 1.44
N MET A 90 3.41 -22.04 0.55
CA MET A 90 1.99 -21.96 0.21
C MET A 90 1.33 -23.33 0.44
N LEU A 91 0.10 -23.32 0.96
CA LEU A 91 -0.65 -24.57 1.20
C LEU A 91 -1.17 -25.11 -0.12
N ALA A 92 -0.99 -26.41 -0.36
CA ALA A 92 -1.46 -27.02 -1.60
C ALA A 92 -2.98 -26.99 -1.75
N SER A 93 -3.68 -27.21 -0.63
CA SER A 93 -5.13 -27.16 -0.53
C SER A 93 -5.73 -25.83 -0.96
N ASP A 94 -5.01 -24.71 -0.80
CA ASP A 94 -5.52 -23.38 -1.21
C ASP A 94 -5.69 -23.26 -2.74
N PHE A 95 -5.05 -24.15 -3.50
CA PHE A 95 -5.03 -24.16 -4.97
C PHE A 95 -5.90 -25.26 -5.59
N GLU A 96 -6.61 -26.06 -4.79
CA GLU A 96 -7.58 -27.02 -5.29
C GLU A 96 -8.68 -26.32 -6.10
N GLY A 97 -9.00 -26.83 -7.29
CA GLY A 97 -10.01 -26.24 -8.17
C GLY A 97 -9.60 -24.94 -8.89
N VAL A 98 -8.41 -24.40 -8.61
CA VAL A 98 -7.97 -23.11 -9.20
C VAL A 98 -7.57 -23.28 -10.67
N LYS A 99 -7.07 -24.45 -11.07
CA LYS A 99 -6.65 -24.74 -12.45
C LYS A 99 -7.83 -24.70 -13.42
N GLU A 100 -9.00 -25.15 -12.98
CA GLU A 100 -10.26 -25.15 -13.71
C GLU A 100 -10.73 -23.71 -13.94
N ALA A 101 -10.63 -22.87 -12.90
CA ALA A 101 -11.03 -21.46 -12.95
C ALA A 101 -10.16 -20.61 -13.90
N LEU A 102 -8.93 -21.04 -14.25
CA LEU A 102 -8.03 -20.29 -15.15
C LEU A 102 -8.63 -20.01 -16.53
N LYS A 103 -9.57 -20.83 -16.99
CA LYS A 103 -10.19 -20.71 -18.33
C LYS A 103 -10.97 -19.41 -18.48
N ASP A 104 -11.59 -18.96 -17.40
CA ASP A 104 -12.53 -17.83 -17.39
C ASP A 104 -11.89 -16.52 -16.90
N LEU A 105 -10.61 -16.56 -16.53
CA LEU A 105 -9.90 -15.40 -15.99
C LEU A 105 -9.38 -14.47 -17.11
N PRO A 106 -9.51 -13.15 -16.96
CA PRO A 106 -8.85 -12.19 -17.84
C PRO A 106 -7.34 -12.41 -17.90
N ARG A 107 -6.71 -12.11 -19.04
CA ARG A 107 -5.28 -12.39 -19.28
C ARG A 107 -4.32 -11.94 -18.16
N PRO A 108 -4.44 -10.71 -17.59
CA PRO A 108 -3.56 -10.30 -16.48
C PRO A 108 -3.75 -11.18 -15.24
N ARG A 109 -4.99 -11.55 -14.95
CA ARG A 109 -5.38 -12.37 -13.80
C ARG A 109 -4.95 -13.82 -13.94
N LYS A 110 -5.10 -14.36 -15.15
CA LYS A 110 -4.67 -15.71 -15.53
C LYS A 110 -3.16 -15.88 -15.30
N ARG A 111 -2.33 -14.97 -15.83
CA ARG A 111 -0.87 -15.00 -15.68
C ARG A 111 -0.39 -14.98 -14.23
N LEU A 112 -1.04 -14.16 -13.39
CA LEU A 112 -0.75 -14.12 -11.96
C LEU A 112 -1.10 -15.44 -11.27
N THR A 113 -2.27 -16.00 -11.60
CA THR A 113 -2.75 -17.26 -11.01
C THR A 113 -1.87 -18.44 -11.43
N GLU A 114 -1.46 -18.50 -12.71
CA GLU A 114 -0.50 -19.48 -13.22
C GLU A 114 0.86 -19.39 -12.50
N LEU A 115 1.37 -18.18 -12.25
CA LEU A 115 2.60 -17.99 -11.47
C LEU A 115 2.48 -18.56 -10.06
N MET A 116 1.37 -18.30 -9.36
CA MET A 116 1.15 -18.81 -8.01
C MET A 116 1.00 -20.34 -8.01
N LEU A 117 0.21 -20.90 -8.94
CA LEU A 117 0.05 -22.34 -9.13
C LEU A 117 1.39 -23.04 -9.35
N LYS A 118 2.19 -22.53 -10.28
CA LYS A 118 3.53 -23.04 -10.54
C LYS A 118 4.41 -22.98 -9.30
N THR A 119 4.37 -21.86 -8.58
CA THR A 119 5.21 -21.65 -7.40
C THR A 119 4.84 -22.59 -6.25
N ALA A 120 3.55 -22.88 -6.08
CA ALA A 120 3.02 -23.67 -4.98
C ALA A 120 2.97 -25.18 -5.28
N MET A 121 2.66 -25.59 -6.52
CA MET A 121 2.35 -26.98 -6.87
C MET A 121 3.47 -27.69 -7.63
N GLU A 122 4.27 -26.98 -8.42
CA GLU A 122 5.28 -27.61 -9.27
C GLU A 122 6.59 -27.80 -8.51
N THR A 123 7.21 -28.96 -8.67
CA THR A 123 8.57 -29.20 -8.20
C THR A 123 9.54 -28.25 -8.92
N PRO A 124 10.29 -27.39 -8.21
CA PRO A 124 11.25 -26.51 -8.85
C PRO A 124 12.37 -27.31 -9.51
N GLY A 125 12.95 -26.77 -10.58
CA GLY A 125 14.17 -27.34 -11.16
C GLY A 125 15.35 -27.27 -10.17
N GLU A 126 16.37 -28.11 -10.36
CA GLU A 126 17.50 -28.32 -9.44
C GLU A 126 18.11 -27.02 -8.88
N LYS A 127 18.45 -26.05 -9.73
CA LYS A 127 19.00 -24.74 -9.30
C LYS A 127 18.08 -23.97 -8.35
N GLU A 128 16.78 -23.96 -8.64
CA GLU A 128 15.80 -23.26 -7.81
C GLU A 128 15.52 -24.05 -6.53
N HIS A 129 15.54 -25.38 -6.59
CA HIS A 129 15.45 -26.23 -5.41
C HIS A 129 16.61 -25.95 -4.44
N GLU A 130 17.86 -25.98 -4.92
CA GLU A 130 19.03 -25.65 -4.09
C GLU A 130 18.97 -24.23 -3.51
N ARG A 131 18.51 -23.25 -4.29
CA ARG A 131 18.36 -21.87 -3.82
C ARG A 131 17.34 -21.79 -2.68
N ARG A 132 16.22 -22.51 -2.79
CA ARG A 132 15.19 -22.57 -1.74
C ARG A 132 15.69 -23.30 -0.50
N GLU A 133 16.40 -24.42 -0.64
CA GLU A 133 16.98 -25.15 0.51
C GLU A 133 17.97 -24.29 1.30
N LYS A 134 18.76 -23.47 0.61
CA LYS A 134 19.71 -22.53 1.24
C LYS A 134 19.07 -21.25 1.78
N ALA A 135 17.77 -21.02 1.56
CA ALA A 135 17.11 -19.79 1.95
C ALA A 135 16.85 -19.74 3.46
N SER A 136 17.36 -18.69 4.12
CA SER A 136 17.19 -18.47 5.57
C SER A 136 15.87 -17.76 5.95
N ARG A 137 15.09 -17.31 4.96
CA ARG A 137 13.83 -16.58 5.16
C ARG A 137 12.69 -17.18 4.34
N VAL A 138 11.47 -17.08 4.84
CA VAL A 138 10.27 -17.69 4.27
C VAL A 138 9.16 -16.67 4.13
N TRP A 139 8.41 -16.73 3.04
CA TRP A 139 7.17 -15.99 2.89
C TRP A 139 6.05 -16.89 2.38
N GLY A 140 4.81 -16.58 2.75
CA GLY A 140 3.67 -17.39 2.32
C GLY A 140 2.42 -16.57 2.07
N LEU A 141 1.64 -16.99 1.08
CA LEU A 141 0.25 -16.58 0.93
C LEU A 141 -0.62 -17.61 1.66
N ARG A 142 -1.49 -17.13 2.56
CA ARG A 142 -2.53 -17.94 3.18
C ARG A 142 -3.88 -17.41 2.76
N PHE A 143 -4.63 -18.23 2.05
CA PHE A 143 -5.93 -17.85 1.53
C PHE A 143 -7.04 -18.31 2.48
N TYR A 144 -8.25 -17.82 2.23
CA TYR A 144 -9.43 -18.24 2.96
C TYR A 144 -9.32 -18.06 4.49
N ARG A 145 -8.72 -16.96 4.95
CA ARG A 145 -8.58 -16.64 6.37
C ARG A 145 -9.00 -15.22 6.68
N SER A 146 -9.89 -15.06 7.65
CA SER A 146 -10.31 -13.76 8.18
C SER A 146 -9.71 -13.53 9.57
N PRO A 147 -9.11 -12.38 9.87
CA PRO A 147 -8.64 -12.06 11.22
C PRO A 147 -9.84 -11.95 12.18
N VAL A 148 -9.73 -12.57 13.35
CA VAL A 148 -10.77 -12.57 14.40
C VAL A 148 -10.29 -11.84 15.64
N GLU A 149 -9.11 -12.18 16.14
CA GLU A 149 -8.61 -11.72 17.43
C GLU A 149 -7.08 -11.64 17.42
N ILE A 150 -6.53 -10.58 18.01
CA ILE A 150 -5.09 -10.47 18.29
C ILE A 150 -4.85 -11.08 19.66
N LEU A 151 -3.97 -12.08 19.73
CA LEU A 151 -3.67 -12.82 20.94
C LEU A 151 -2.54 -12.10 21.69
N ALA A 152 -2.80 -11.69 22.92
CA ALA A 152 -1.81 -11.04 23.77
C ALA A 152 -0.76 -12.03 24.28
N ASP A 153 0.47 -11.56 24.46
CA ASP A 153 1.54 -12.30 25.12
C ASP A 153 1.21 -12.49 26.61
N PRO A 154 1.14 -13.75 27.12
CA PRO A 154 0.80 -14.04 28.51
C PRO A 154 1.77 -13.42 29.53
N GLU A 155 3.04 -13.27 29.18
CA GLU A 155 4.07 -12.70 30.06
C GLU A 155 4.16 -11.17 29.91
N ARG A 156 3.77 -10.64 28.76
CA ARG A 156 3.82 -9.20 28.44
C ARG A 156 2.57 -8.76 27.69
N SER A 157 1.48 -8.52 28.41
CA SER A 157 0.16 -8.20 27.84
C SER A 157 0.12 -7.03 26.83
N SER A 158 1.13 -6.16 26.82
CA SER A 158 1.29 -5.08 25.84
C SER A 158 1.87 -5.51 24.48
N ARG A 159 2.22 -6.79 24.30
CA ARG A 159 2.76 -7.35 23.05
C ARG A 159 1.79 -8.38 22.47
N THR A 160 1.84 -8.54 21.15
CA THR A 160 1.15 -9.64 20.47
C THR A 160 1.99 -10.91 20.53
N ALA A 161 1.36 -12.04 20.82
CA ALA A 161 1.94 -13.37 20.69
C ALA A 161 1.37 -14.14 19.49
N GLY A 162 0.25 -13.69 18.93
CA GLY A 162 -0.33 -14.31 17.75
C GLY A 162 -1.58 -13.63 17.24
N ILE A 163 -2.19 -14.26 16.25
CA ILE A 163 -3.48 -13.87 15.70
C ILE A 163 -4.34 -15.10 15.48
N ARG A 164 -5.61 -15.02 15.90
CA ARG A 164 -6.64 -15.99 15.58
C ARG A 164 -7.29 -15.65 14.26
N LEU A 165 -7.33 -16.63 13.36
CA LEU A 165 -7.91 -16.53 12.04
C LEU A 165 -9.10 -17.49 11.94
N ALA A 166 -10.22 -17.04 11.41
CA ALA A 166 -11.31 -17.93 11.02
C ALA A 166 -11.09 -18.44 9.60
N VAL A 167 -11.37 -19.72 9.38
CA VAL A 167 -11.35 -20.36 8.07
C VAL A 167 -12.59 -19.93 7.28
N ASN A 168 -12.38 -19.57 6.02
CA ASN A 168 -13.45 -19.19 5.11
C ASN A 168 -13.67 -20.25 4.03
N LYS A 169 -14.86 -20.24 3.46
CA LYS A 169 -15.16 -20.75 2.11
C LYS A 169 -15.62 -19.59 1.23
N LEU A 170 -15.60 -19.77 -0.09
CA LEU A 170 -16.18 -18.81 -1.02
C LEU A 170 -17.62 -19.19 -1.36
N GLU A 171 -18.53 -18.21 -1.30
CA GLU A 171 -19.88 -18.30 -1.83
C GLU A 171 -20.06 -17.30 -2.98
N GLY A 172 -20.75 -17.73 -4.04
CA GLY A 172 -20.89 -16.98 -5.28
C GLY A 172 -19.71 -17.18 -6.26
N SER A 173 -19.71 -16.42 -7.34
CA SER A 173 -18.73 -16.54 -8.43
C SER A 173 -18.15 -15.19 -8.86
N GLY A 174 -17.02 -15.22 -9.57
CA GLY A 174 -16.37 -14.03 -10.13
C GLY A 174 -15.95 -13.00 -9.08
N GLU A 175 -16.06 -11.72 -9.43
CA GLU A 175 -15.69 -10.61 -8.54
C GLU A 175 -16.66 -10.44 -7.36
N GLY A 176 -17.90 -10.94 -7.51
CA GLY A 176 -18.94 -10.90 -6.48
C GLY A 176 -18.78 -11.96 -5.38
N ALA A 177 -17.83 -12.89 -5.53
CA ALA A 177 -17.60 -13.96 -4.55
C ALA A 177 -17.24 -13.40 -3.16
N ARG A 178 -17.92 -13.92 -2.14
CA ARG A 178 -17.79 -13.49 -0.75
C ARG A 178 -17.17 -14.60 0.09
N ALA A 179 -16.33 -14.20 1.04
CA ALA A 179 -15.81 -15.10 2.05
C ALA A 179 -16.87 -15.29 3.14
N VAL A 180 -17.15 -16.54 3.48
CA VAL A 180 -18.11 -16.92 4.52
C VAL A 180 -17.42 -17.87 5.49
N LEU A 181 -17.62 -17.67 6.79
CA LEU A 181 -16.95 -18.45 7.84
C LEU A 181 -17.38 -19.91 7.79
N THR A 182 -16.45 -20.85 7.96
CA THR A 182 -16.76 -22.29 8.10
C THR A 182 -17.05 -22.69 9.54
N GLY A 183 -16.62 -21.88 10.50
CA GLY A 183 -16.65 -22.19 11.94
C GLY A 183 -15.32 -22.70 12.48
N GLU A 184 -14.39 -23.10 11.61
CA GLU A 184 -13.03 -23.51 12.01
C GLU A 184 -12.14 -22.29 12.30
N MET A 185 -11.22 -22.45 13.25
CA MET A 185 -10.27 -21.43 13.68
C MET A 185 -8.83 -21.95 13.55
N GLU A 186 -7.91 -21.03 13.28
CA GLU A 186 -6.47 -21.26 13.19
C GLU A 186 -5.73 -20.15 13.94
N ASP A 187 -4.94 -20.52 14.94
CA ASP A 187 -4.09 -19.58 15.67
C ASP A 187 -2.68 -19.58 15.05
N VAL A 188 -2.18 -18.38 14.69
CA VAL A 188 -0.84 -18.19 14.13
C VAL A 188 0.02 -17.42 15.11
N SER A 189 1.09 -18.05 15.62
CA SER A 189 2.07 -17.36 16.46
C SER A 189 2.85 -16.32 15.66
N CYS A 190 2.82 -15.07 16.12
CA CYS A 190 3.51 -13.95 15.50
C CYS A 190 3.69 -12.79 16.48
N GLY A 191 4.78 -12.02 16.30
CA GLY A 191 5.09 -10.86 17.13
C GLY A 191 4.83 -9.51 16.44
N LEU A 192 4.42 -9.54 15.17
CA LEU A 192 4.12 -8.34 14.38
C LEU A 192 2.90 -8.61 13.48
N ILE A 193 1.90 -7.74 13.54
CA ILE A 193 0.70 -7.80 12.70
C ILE A 193 0.55 -6.47 11.98
N ILE A 194 0.48 -6.49 10.65
CA ILE A 194 0.37 -5.29 9.81
C ILE A 194 -0.94 -5.36 9.02
N SER A 195 -1.81 -4.37 9.22
CA SER A 195 -3.05 -4.26 8.44
C SER A 195 -2.80 -3.53 7.13
N SER A 196 -3.00 -4.23 6.01
CA SER A 196 -2.85 -3.72 4.64
C SER A 196 -4.13 -4.00 3.83
N ILE A 197 -5.29 -3.64 4.40
CA ILE A 197 -6.63 -3.90 3.83
C ILE A 197 -7.27 -2.70 3.12
N GLY A 198 -6.46 -1.69 2.79
CA GLY A 198 -6.87 -0.48 2.06
C GLY A 198 -6.90 0.76 2.94
N TYR A 199 -7.12 1.90 2.29
CA TYR A 199 -7.17 3.22 2.90
C TYR A 199 -8.58 3.81 2.84
N LYS A 200 -8.78 4.95 3.49
CA LYS A 200 -9.99 5.77 3.36
C LYS A 200 -9.60 7.23 3.25
N SER A 201 -10.28 7.97 2.39
CA SER A 201 -10.15 9.43 2.39
C SER A 201 -10.76 10.00 3.67
N LEU A 202 -10.37 11.22 4.03
CA LEU A 202 -10.96 11.98 5.13
C LEU A 202 -11.79 13.13 4.56
N SER A 203 -12.90 13.46 5.23
CA SER A 203 -13.60 14.71 4.97
C SER A 203 -12.71 15.87 5.45
N ILE A 204 -12.46 16.84 4.58
CA ILE A 204 -11.52 17.94 4.84
C ILE A 204 -12.22 19.27 5.15
N ASP A 205 -13.45 19.45 4.68
CA ASP A 205 -14.20 20.70 4.79
C ASP A 205 -15.71 20.41 4.72
N PRO A 206 -16.54 21.03 5.57
CA PRO A 206 -17.99 20.82 5.58
C PRO A 206 -18.69 21.26 4.29
N SER A 207 -18.07 22.12 3.47
CA SER A 207 -18.60 22.54 2.17
C SER A 207 -18.46 21.48 1.08
N VAL A 208 -17.71 20.41 1.32
CA VAL A 208 -17.48 19.33 0.34
C VAL A 208 -18.30 18.10 0.75
N PRO A 209 -19.24 17.61 -0.09
CA PRO A 209 -20.03 16.43 0.23
C PRO A 209 -19.12 15.19 0.34
N PHE A 210 -19.44 14.29 1.27
CA PHE A 210 -18.59 13.14 1.55
C PHE A 210 -19.41 11.89 1.86
N ASP A 211 -19.21 10.83 1.08
CA ASP A 211 -19.76 9.51 1.38
C ASP A 211 -18.84 8.80 2.37
N SER A 212 -19.23 8.81 3.65
CA SER A 212 -18.45 8.17 4.72
C SER A 212 -18.35 6.65 4.61
N ARG A 213 -19.29 6.00 3.90
CA ARG A 213 -19.28 4.54 3.71
C ARG A 213 -18.26 4.15 2.64
N ARG A 214 -18.26 4.86 1.51
CA ARG A 214 -17.32 4.64 0.39
C ARG A 214 -15.98 5.37 0.58
N ALA A 215 -15.92 6.33 1.49
CA ALA A 215 -14.79 7.21 1.77
C ALA A 215 -14.27 7.96 0.52
N ILE A 216 -15.20 8.50 -0.25
CA ILE A 216 -14.96 9.30 -1.46
C ILE A 216 -15.86 10.52 -1.46
N VAL A 217 -15.55 11.47 -2.33
CA VAL A 217 -16.48 12.56 -2.67
C VAL A 217 -17.45 12.07 -3.74
N PRO A 218 -18.77 12.10 -3.50
CA PRO A 218 -19.77 11.77 -4.52
C PRO A 218 -19.58 12.66 -5.75
N ASN A 219 -19.44 12.02 -6.92
CA ASN A 219 -19.13 12.75 -8.15
C ASN A 219 -19.66 12.02 -9.39
N ASN A 220 -19.84 12.78 -10.46
CA ASN A 220 -20.11 12.27 -11.80
C ASN A 220 -18.97 12.69 -12.76
N MET A 221 -18.18 11.72 -13.22
CA MET A 221 -16.98 11.99 -14.04
C MET A 221 -15.98 12.99 -13.41
N GLY A 222 -16.02 13.16 -12.09
CA GLY A 222 -15.21 14.12 -11.34
C GLY A 222 -15.94 15.41 -10.96
N ARG A 223 -17.11 15.71 -11.53
CA ARG A 223 -17.97 16.84 -11.14
C ARG A 223 -18.66 16.57 -9.81
N ILE A 224 -18.64 17.52 -8.88
CA ILE A 224 -19.34 17.41 -7.61
C ILE A 224 -20.69 18.12 -7.74
N GLN A 225 -21.76 17.35 -7.83
CA GLN A 225 -23.10 17.85 -8.20
C GLN A 225 -23.65 18.88 -7.20
N GLU A 226 -23.39 18.68 -5.91
CA GLU A 226 -23.85 19.57 -4.83
C GLU A 226 -22.95 20.80 -4.64
N ALA A 227 -21.83 20.90 -5.37
CA ALA A 227 -20.88 22.01 -5.30
C ALA A 227 -20.43 22.43 -6.71
N PRO A 228 -21.26 23.19 -7.46
CA PRO A 228 -20.92 23.62 -8.82
C PRO A 228 -19.56 24.34 -8.90
N GLY A 229 -18.75 23.94 -9.88
CA GLY A 229 -17.39 24.45 -10.06
C GLY A 229 -16.33 23.76 -9.20
N LEU A 230 -16.71 22.78 -8.37
CA LEU A 230 -15.78 21.92 -7.64
C LEU A 230 -15.67 20.54 -8.32
N TYR A 231 -14.44 20.04 -8.40
CA TYR A 231 -14.10 18.78 -9.04
C TYR A 231 -13.20 17.94 -8.15
N CYS A 232 -13.18 16.64 -8.38
CA CYS A 232 -12.26 15.72 -7.72
C CYS A 232 -11.59 14.77 -8.73
N SER A 233 -10.41 14.27 -8.37
CA SER A 233 -9.64 13.29 -9.16
C SER A 233 -8.89 12.34 -8.23
N GLY A 234 -8.36 11.26 -8.80
CA GLY A 234 -7.58 10.25 -8.09
C GLY A 234 -8.37 9.51 -7.02
N TRP A 235 -7.71 9.13 -5.93
CA TRP A 235 -8.33 8.26 -4.91
C TRP A 235 -9.51 8.90 -4.18
N LEU A 236 -9.57 10.23 -4.08
CA LEU A 236 -10.73 10.92 -3.52
C LEU A 236 -11.98 10.74 -4.40
N LYS A 237 -11.80 10.55 -5.72
CA LYS A 237 -12.86 10.32 -6.72
C LYS A 237 -13.28 8.85 -6.80
N THR A 238 -12.33 7.93 -6.82
CA THR A 238 -12.57 6.50 -7.14
C THR A 238 -12.41 5.54 -5.97
N GLY A 239 -11.89 6.01 -4.84
CA GLY A 239 -11.37 5.18 -3.76
C GLY A 239 -9.94 4.71 -4.03
N PRO A 240 -9.26 4.15 -3.02
CA PRO A 240 -7.83 3.85 -3.05
C PRO A 240 -7.53 2.52 -3.74
N THR A 241 -7.83 2.46 -5.03
CA THR A 241 -7.57 1.31 -5.89
C THR A 241 -6.88 1.75 -7.18
N GLY A 242 -6.25 0.80 -7.86
CA GLY A 242 -5.51 1.06 -9.09
C GLY A 242 -4.08 1.55 -8.85
N VAL A 243 -3.29 1.51 -9.93
CA VAL A 243 -1.90 1.96 -9.95
C VAL A 243 -1.83 3.43 -10.39
N ILE A 244 -0.62 4.00 -10.43
CA ILE A 244 -0.40 5.39 -10.86
C ILE A 244 -1.03 5.67 -12.23
N ALA A 245 -0.88 4.75 -13.19
CA ALA A 245 -1.50 4.89 -14.52
C ALA A 245 -3.03 4.98 -14.49
N THR A 246 -3.70 4.25 -13.58
CA THR A 246 -5.15 4.35 -13.38
C THR A 246 -5.55 5.73 -12.86
N THR A 247 -4.78 6.24 -11.89
CA THR A 247 -4.98 7.59 -11.33
C THR A 247 -4.76 8.68 -12.38
N LEU A 248 -3.74 8.53 -13.23
CA LEU A 248 -3.45 9.44 -14.34
C LEU A 248 -4.65 9.56 -15.30
N ASN A 249 -5.14 8.42 -15.82
CA ASN A 249 -6.26 8.41 -16.76
C ASN A 249 -7.54 9.00 -16.14
N ASN A 250 -7.85 8.60 -14.90
CA ASN A 250 -9.00 9.14 -14.17
C ASN A 250 -8.92 10.67 -13.97
N SER A 251 -7.71 11.20 -13.80
CA SER A 251 -7.45 12.63 -13.65
C SER A 251 -7.61 13.36 -14.99
N PHE A 252 -7.20 12.76 -16.11
CA PHE A 252 -7.48 13.29 -17.45
C PHE A 252 -8.98 13.37 -17.74
N ASP A 253 -9.78 12.38 -17.30
CA ASP A 253 -11.23 12.45 -17.46
C ASP A 253 -11.86 13.59 -16.65
N THR A 254 -11.35 13.85 -15.44
CA THR A 254 -11.77 15.02 -14.66
C THR A 254 -11.35 16.32 -15.36
N ALA A 255 -10.13 16.41 -15.88
CA ALA A 255 -9.65 17.60 -16.59
C ALA A 255 -10.50 17.88 -17.85
N ARG A 256 -10.85 16.83 -18.61
CA ARG A 256 -11.78 16.94 -19.75
C ARG A 256 -13.13 17.49 -19.32
N SER A 257 -13.66 17.01 -18.20
CA SER A 257 -14.92 17.50 -17.64
C SER A 257 -14.87 18.98 -17.27
N VAL A 258 -13.76 19.45 -16.71
CA VAL A 258 -13.55 20.88 -16.43
C VAL A 258 -13.56 21.70 -17.72
N LEU A 259 -12.83 21.25 -18.75
CA LEU A 259 -12.78 21.95 -20.04
C LEU A 259 -14.15 22.00 -20.73
N GLU A 260 -14.89 20.89 -20.75
CA GLU A 260 -16.26 20.83 -21.27
C GLU A 260 -17.20 21.82 -20.56
N ASP A 261 -17.07 21.94 -19.25
CA ASP A 261 -17.89 22.85 -18.45
C ASP A 261 -17.51 24.32 -18.72
N MET A 262 -16.23 24.61 -18.98
CA MET A 262 -15.77 25.93 -19.40
C MET A 262 -16.31 26.30 -20.79
N ASP A 263 -16.20 25.39 -21.76
CA ASP A 263 -16.60 25.61 -23.16
C ASP A 263 -18.12 25.74 -23.31
N SER A 264 -18.89 24.97 -22.52
CA SER A 264 -20.35 25.03 -22.51
C SER A 264 -20.93 26.22 -21.75
N GLY A 265 -20.10 26.98 -21.02
CA GLY A 265 -20.55 28.08 -20.15
C GLY A 265 -21.18 27.61 -18.83
N THR A 266 -21.13 26.32 -18.52
CA THR A 266 -21.54 25.76 -17.22
C THR A 266 -20.68 26.33 -16.08
N LEU A 267 -19.38 26.41 -16.31
CA LEU A 267 -18.44 27.15 -15.48
C LEU A 267 -18.42 28.61 -15.91
N ASN A 268 -18.84 29.52 -15.02
CA ASN A 268 -18.69 30.94 -15.28
C ASN A 268 -17.20 31.34 -15.26
N THR A 269 -16.68 31.62 -16.45
CA THR A 269 -15.32 32.09 -16.74
C THR A 269 -15.28 33.54 -17.24
N SER A 270 -16.43 34.24 -17.30
CA SER A 270 -16.52 35.60 -17.85
C SER A 270 -15.93 36.66 -16.90
N ALA A 271 -15.99 36.41 -15.59
CA ALA A 271 -15.36 37.26 -14.58
C ALA A 271 -13.92 36.82 -14.31
N ALA A 272 -13.00 37.78 -14.29
CA ALA A 272 -11.63 37.54 -13.84
C ALA A 272 -11.65 37.09 -12.37
N LYS A 273 -11.06 35.93 -12.09
CA LYS A 273 -10.89 35.41 -10.73
C LYS A 273 -9.47 35.72 -10.25
N PRO A 274 -9.28 36.30 -9.05
CA PRO A 274 -7.96 36.76 -8.58
C PRO A 274 -6.97 35.63 -8.27
N GLY A 275 -7.44 34.37 -8.17
CA GLY A 275 -6.59 33.20 -8.02
C GLY A 275 -5.67 33.29 -6.80
N SER A 276 -4.37 33.08 -7.02
CA SER A 276 -3.36 33.07 -5.94
C SER A 276 -3.21 34.42 -5.23
N GLN A 277 -3.56 35.55 -5.86
CA GLN A 277 -3.39 36.87 -5.25
C GLN A 277 -4.27 37.02 -4.00
N SER A 278 -5.55 36.62 -4.07
CA SER A 278 -6.45 36.68 -2.92
C SER A 278 -6.13 35.62 -1.86
N ILE A 279 -5.70 34.43 -2.30
CA ILE A 279 -5.34 33.33 -1.39
C ILE A 279 -4.06 33.67 -0.61
N ASN A 280 -3.04 34.24 -1.25
CA ASN A 280 -1.80 34.62 -0.58
C ASN A 280 -2.04 35.68 0.50
N ALA A 281 -2.81 36.73 0.20
CA ALA A 281 -3.19 37.73 1.20
C ALA A 281 -3.94 37.12 2.39
N LEU A 282 -4.81 36.13 2.15
CA LEU A 282 -5.51 35.42 3.21
C LEU A 282 -4.57 34.56 4.06
N LEU A 283 -3.61 33.87 3.44
CA LEU A 283 -2.63 33.04 4.14
C LEU A 283 -1.67 33.91 4.97
N GLU A 284 -1.22 35.05 4.44
CA GLU A 284 -0.43 36.05 5.16
C GLU A 284 -1.15 36.58 6.39
N ASN A 285 -2.42 37.00 6.24
CA ASN A 285 -3.25 37.45 7.36
C ASN A 285 -3.45 36.36 8.43
N ARG A 286 -3.37 35.08 8.04
CA ARG A 286 -3.46 33.93 8.96
C ARG A 286 -2.10 33.47 9.50
N GLY A 287 -1.00 34.11 9.12
CA GLY A 287 0.35 33.71 9.51
C GLY A 287 0.80 32.37 8.91
N VAL A 288 0.15 31.90 7.85
CA VAL A 288 0.51 30.64 7.17
C VAL A 288 1.57 30.92 6.10
N LYS A 289 2.69 30.20 6.16
CA LYS A 289 3.80 30.32 5.20
C LYS A 289 3.80 29.12 4.23
N PRO A 290 3.32 29.25 2.98
CA PRO A 290 3.35 28.16 2.00
C PRO A 290 4.78 27.81 1.60
N VAL A 291 5.06 26.53 1.39
CA VAL A 291 6.32 26.10 0.74
C VAL A 291 6.12 26.17 -0.77
N THR A 292 6.90 27.01 -1.45
CA THR A 292 6.89 27.12 -2.91
C THR A 292 7.66 25.97 -3.56
N PHE A 293 7.50 25.79 -4.86
CA PHE A 293 8.24 24.76 -5.59
C PHE A 293 9.76 24.97 -5.53
N SER A 294 10.25 26.21 -5.65
CA SER A 294 11.68 26.52 -5.55
C SER A 294 12.25 26.35 -4.15
N GLU A 295 11.41 26.44 -3.11
CA GLU A 295 11.81 26.10 -1.74
C GLU A 295 11.83 24.59 -1.51
N TRP A 296 10.90 23.84 -2.12
CA TRP A 296 10.96 22.38 -2.18
C TRP A 296 12.21 21.88 -2.90
N GLU A 297 12.65 22.52 -3.99
CA GLU A 297 13.89 22.16 -4.69
C GLU A 297 15.15 22.25 -3.79
N LYS A 298 15.13 23.13 -2.77
CA LYS A 298 16.19 23.17 -1.74
C LYS A 298 16.16 21.92 -0.86
N ILE A 299 14.96 21.48 -0.46
CA ILE A 299 14.78 20.22 0.29
C ILE A 299 15.29 19.05 -0.56
N ASP A 300 14.85 18.94 -1.81
CA ASP A 300 15.28 17.87 -2.72
C ASP A 300 16.81 17.84 -2.89
N SER A 301 17.42 19.01 -3.12
CA SER A 301 18.87 19.14 -3.26
C SER A 301 19.62 18.70 -2.00
N GLU A 302 19.13 19.06 -0.82
CA GLU A 302 19.73 18.67 0.45
C GLU A 302 19.60 17.16 0.71
N GLU A 303 18.42 16.57 0.45
CA GLU A 303 18.21 15.13 0.57
C GLU A 303 19.15 14.34 -0.37
N VAL A 304 19.29 14.78 -1.62
CA VAL A 304 20.21 14.18 -2.60
C VAL A 304 21.65 14.31 -2.14
N ARG A 305 22.07 15.50 -1.68
CA ARG A 305 23.42 15.75 -1.15
C ARG A 305 23.75 14.81 0.02
N ARG A 306 22.81 14.63 0.96
CA ARG A 306 22.97 13.70 2.10
C ARG A 306 23.06 12.25 1.63
N GLY A 307 22.21 11.85 0.69
CA GLY A 307 22.23 10.50 0.12
C GLY A 307 23.57 10.17 -0.55
N ALA A 308 24.11 11.10 -1.35
CA ALA A 308 25.38 10.93 -2.05
C ALA A 308 26.54 10.63 -1.08
N ALA A 309 26.56 11.25 0.10
CA ALA A 309 27.60 11.03 1.12
C ALA A 309 27.62 9.59 1.69
N ILE A 310 26.50 8.86 1.60
CA ILE A 310 26.33 7.49 2.12
C ILE A 310 25.99 6.48 1.01
N GLY A 311 26.16 6.85 -0.27
CA GLY A 311 25.97 5.95 -1.40
C GLY A 311 24.51 5.65 -1.75
N LYS A 312 23.58 6.55 -1.41
CA LYS A 312 22.14 6.45 -1.67
C LYS A 312 21.69 7.51 -2.67
N PRO A 313 20.55 7.31 -3.37
CA PRO A 313 20.00 8.33 -4.26
C PRO A 313 19.57 9.61 -3.51
N ARG A 314 19.12 9.46 -2.25
CA ARG A 314 18.78 10.54 -1.31
C ARG A 314 18.71 10.00 0.11
N GLU A 315 18.84 10.88 1.10
CA GLU A 315 18.49 10.63 2.49
C GLU A 315 17.43 11.64 2.93
N LYS A 316 16.25 11.16 3.31
CA LYS A 316 15.07 12.00 3.52
C LYS A 316 15.17 12.80 4.81
N LEU A 317 14.73 14.05 4.78
CA LEU A 317 14.50 14.81 6.01
C LEU A 317 13.27 14.20 6.71
N LEU A 318 13.36 13.95 8.02
CA LEU A 318 12.32 13.16 8.72
C LEU A 318 11.36 14.02 9.52
N THR A 319 11.72 15.29 9.77
CA THR A 319 10.91 16.21 10.56
C THR A 319 10.45 17.39 9.72
N VAL A 320 9.22 17.85 9.99
CA VAL A 320 8.66 19.04 9.34
C VAL A 320 9.52 20.27 9.68
N GLU A 321 10.04 20.36 10.89
CA GLU A 321 10.90 21.46 11.33
C GLU A 321 12.18 21.54 10.50
N GLU A 322 12.90 20.43 10.32
CA GLU A 322 14.09 20.39 9.47
C GLU A 322 13.77 20.72 8.01
N MET A 323 12.66 20.19 7.47
CA MET A 323 12.20 20.55 6.12
C MET A 323 11.95 22.05 5.99
N LEU A 324 11.30 22.68 6.99
CA LEU A 324 11.02 24.11 7.01
C LEU A 324 12.29 24.95 7.16
N GLN A 325 13.28 24.50 7.93
CA GLN A 325 14.60 25.14 8.02
C GLN A 325 15.31 25.14 6.66
N VAL A 326 15.38 23.98 5.99
CA VAL A 326 16.02 23.85 4.67
C VAL A 326 15.27 24.65 3.59
N ALA A 327 13.93 24.70 3.67
CA ALA A 327 13.12 25.56 2.81
C ALA A 327 13.33 27.07 3.08
N GLY A 328 13.93 27.44 4.22
CA GLY A 328 14.15 28.83 4.63
C GLY A 328 12.92 29.50 5.27
N LYS A 329 12.01 28.71 5.86
CA LYS A 329 10.78 29.20 6.50
C LYS A 329 10.95 29.58 7.96
N ILE A 330 11.91 28.96 8.62
CA ILE A 330 12.28 29.15 10.02
C ILE A 330 13.82 29.09 10.13
N THR A 331 14.36 29.69 11.17
CA THR A 331 15.80 29.77 11.47
C THR A 331 16.18 28.71 12.50
#